data_AF-A0A1R1WZV3-F1
#
_entry.id   AF-A0A1R1WZV3-F1
#
_cell.length_a   1.000
_cell.length_b   1.000
_cell.length_c   1.000
_cell.angle_alpha   90.00
_cell.angle_beta   90.00
_cell.angle_gamma   90.00
#
_symmetry.space_group_name_H-M   'P 1'
#
loop_
_entity.id
_entity.type
_entity.pdbx_description
1 polymer ?
#
loop_
_entity_poly.entity_id
_entity_poly.type
_entity_poly.pdbx_seq_one_letter_code
_entity_poly.pdbx_strand_id
1 'polypeptide(L)'
;MLVSEIILSVCLYIPFGLAIAFGANKFFRITAYVAGFFVIEQIISGIGYQIASSFGNAVVPIVSILVGIAAAFAFIIIPVLGFTATGGMVGYALGQFVVLLANKDIFYNGWIHFLYLVGCAAVSIVLLFVEEYGVYTVGTAFWGGMLFVMGVDVFAQTGVNSVLLYRWDQSVEIGANKSGWALMTTWFLITILGSLIQNKLFNGMLNRTTPFVFKIKRNKEEVEDDAVV
;
A
#
# COMPACT_ATOMS: atom_id res chain seq x y z
N MET A 1 -19.83 6.38 11.31
CA MET A 1 -18.72 5.41 11.28
C MET A 1 -19.31 4.02 11.37
N LEU A 2 -19.19 3.25 10.28
CA LEU A 2 -19.67 1.87 10.23
C LEU A 2 -18.63 0.96 10.90
N VAL A 3 -19.09 -0.10 11.58
CA VAL A 3 -18.21 -1.08 12.24
C VAL A 3 -17.19 -1.68 11.25
N SER A 4 -17.57 -1.84 9.99
CA SER A 4 -16.71 -2.31 8.90
C SER A 4 -15.51 -1.39 8.63
N GLU A 5 -15.67 -0.07 8.73
CA GLU A 5 -14.60 0.91 8.49
C GLU A 5 -13.55 0.86 9.62
N ILE A 6 -14.02 0.69 10.86
CA ILE A 6 -13.18 0.53 12.05
C ILE A 6 -12.32 -0.72 11.92
N ILE A 7 -12.94 -1.86 11.57
CA ILE A 7 -12.24 -3.13 11.39
C ILE A 7 -11.18 -3.00 10.29
N LEU A 8 -11.54 -2.42 9.14
CA LEU A 8 -10.60 -2.22 8.04
C LEU A 8 -9.40 -1.35 8.46
N SER A 9 -9.64 -0.34 9.29
CA SER A 9 -8.58 0.58 9.73
C SER A 9 -7.63 -0.03 10.75
N VAL A 10 -8.16 -0.69 11.77
CA VAL A 10 -7.37 -1.28 12.86
C VAL A 10 -6.70 -2.57 12.44
N CYS A 11 -7.40 -3.41 11.69
CA CYS A 11 -6.89 -4.73 11.32
C CYS A 11 -6.03 -4.69 10.05
N LEU A 12 -6.23 -3.71 9.17
CA LEU A 12 -5.58 -3.66 7.87
C LEU A 12 -4.69 -2.41 7.72
N TYR A 13 -5.25 -1.22 7.61
CA TYR A 13 -4.48 -0.03 7.24
C TYR A 13 -3.35 0.34 8.22
N ILE A 14 -3.63 0.40 9.52
CA ILE A 14 -2.64 0.76 10.54
C ILE A 14 -1.51 -0.29 10.62
N PRO A 15 -1.78 -1.58 10.88
CA PRO A 15 -0.72 -2.56 11.07
C PRO A 15 0.06 -2.83 9.78
N PHE A 16 -0.60 -2.91 8.62
CA PHE A 16 0.13 -3.07 7.36
C PHE A 16 0.92 -1.82 6.99
N GLY A 17 0.37 -0.62 7.25
CA GLY A 17 1.07 0.64 7.05
C GLY A 17 2.37 0.71 7.85
N LEU A 18 2.33 0.37 9.14
CA LEU A 18 3.53 0.31 9.98
C LEU A 18 4.48 -0.82 9.54
N ALA A 19 3.96 -2.01 9.20
CA ALA A 19 4.79 -3.13 8.75
C ALA A 19 5.54 -2.81 7.46
N ILE A 20 4.90 -2.12 6.51
CA ILE A 20 5.54 -1.62 5.29
C ILE A 20 6.50 -0.48 5.64
N ALA A 21 6.11 0.46 6.50
CA ALA A 21 6.93 1.63 6.83
C ALA A 21 8.24 1.28 7.52
N PHE A 22 8.28 0.23 8.35
CA PHE A 22 9.46 -0.16 9.13
C PHE A 22 10.11 -1.47 8.66
N GLY A 23 9.40 -2.31 7.92
CA GLY A 23 9.79 -3.70 7.64
C GLY A 23 9.88 -4.07 6.16
N ALA A 24 9.62 -3.15 5.23
CA ALA A 24 9.55 -3.47 3.81
C ALA A 24 10.85 -4.05 3.24
N ASN A 25 12.02 -3.63 3.74
CA ASN A 25 13.31 -4.15 3.27
C ASN A 25 13.51 -5.63 3.68
N LYS A 26 13.09 -6.01 4.90
CA LYS A 26 13.16 -7.40 5.38
C LYS A 26 12.13 -8.32 4.71
N PHE A 27 10.93 -7.80 4.50
CA PHE A 27 9.78 -8.58 4.03
C PHE A 27 9.36 -8.22 2.60
N PHE A 28 10.34 -8.08 1.69
CA PHE A 28 10.12 -7.67 0.30
C PHE A 28 8.95 -8.40 -0.38
N ARG A 29 8.87 -9.74 -0.25
CA ARG A 29 7.80 -10.54 -0.85
C ARG A 29 6.41 -10.18 -0.33
N ILE A 30 6.28 -9.85 0.95
CA ILE A 30 5.01 -9.44 1.56
C ILE A 30 4.66 -8.03 1.05
N THR A 31 5.63 -7.13 1.02
CA THR A 31 5.43 -5.77 0.48
C THR A 31 5.02 -5.81 -0.99
N ALA A 32 5.68 -6.65 -1.80
CA ALA A 32 5.35 -6.86 -3.21
C ALA A 32 3.94 -7.45 -3.40
N TYR A 33 3.53 -8.40 -2.53
CA TYR A 33 2.17 -8.92 -2.54
C TYR A 33 1.14 -7.84 -2.23
N VAL A 34 1.36 -7.06 -1.17
CA VAL A 34 0.44 -5.99 -0.78
C VAL A 34 0.38 -4.91 -1.86
N ALA A 35 1.51 -4.53 -2.44
CA ALA A 35 1.55 -3.58 -3.55
C ALA A 35 0.79 -4.10 -4.77
N GLY A 36 1.03 -5.37 -5.15
CA GLY A 36 0.31 -6.03 -6.24
C GLY A 36 -1.20 -6.12 -5.99
N PHE A 37 -1.61 -6.42 -4.76
CA PHE A 37 -3.02 -6.42 -4.35
C PHE A 37 -3.66 -5.06 -4.58
N PHE A 38 -3.05 -3.97 -4.09
CA PHE A 38 -3.59 -2.63 -4.28
C PHE A 38 -3.63 -2.21 -5.76
N VAL A 39 -2.60 -2.54 -6.55
CA VAL A 39 -2.58 -2.23 -7.99
C VAL A 39 -3.72 -2.96 -8.73
N ILE A 40 -3.87 -4.27 -8.51
CA ILE A 40 -4.90 -5.06 -9.19
C ILE A 40 -6.30 -4.64 -8.72
N GLU A 41 -6.49 -4.47 -7.41
CA GLU A 41 -7.76 -4.03 -6.84
C GLU A 41 -8.17 -2.68 -7.44
N GLN A 42 -7.22 -1.74 -7.57
CA GLN A 42 -7.48 -0.43 -8.17
C GLN A 42 -7.88 -0.52 -9.65
N ILE A 43 -7.24 -1.41 -10.43
CA ILE A 43 -7.56 -1.63 -11.85
C ILE A 43 -8.95 -2.26 -12.00
N ILE A 44 -9.23 -3.33 -11.26
CA ILE A 44 -10.49 -4.07 -11.38
C ILE A 44 -11.65 -3.23 -10.86
N SER A 45 -11.46 -2.52 -9.74
CA SER A 45 -12.46 -1.57 -9.26
C SER A 45 -12.74 -0.49 -10.31
N GLY A 46 -11.71 0.08 -10.94
CA GLY A 46 -11.88 1.11 -11.98
C GLY A 46 -12.68 0.65 -13.18
N ILE A 47 -12.37 -0.52 -13.70
CA ILE A 47 -13.12 -1.12 -14.81
C ILE A 47 -14.53 -1.50 -14.34
N GLY A 48 -14.64 -2.09 -13.16
CA GLY A 48 -15.89 -2.57 -12.57
C GLY A 48 -16.90 -1.45 -12.35
N TYR A 49 -16.49 -0.29 -11.82
CA TYR A 49 -17.38 0.84 -11.62
C TYR A 49 -17.85 1.50 -12.92
N GLN A 50 -17.06 1.45 -13.99
CA GLN A 50 -17.50 1.91 -15.31
C GLN A 50 -18.56 0.97 -15.93
N ILE A 51 -18.42 -0.33 -15.70
CA ILE A 51 -19.34 -1.36 -16.22
C ILE A 51 -20.60 -1.49 -15.35
N ALA A 52 -20.49 -1.28 -14.04
CA ALA A 52 -21.54 -1.51 -13.05
C ALA A 52 -22.68 -0.49 -13.08
N SER A 53 -22.76 0.39 -14.09
CA SER A 53 -24.03 1.07 -14.43
C SER A 53 -25.21 0.10 -14.59
N SER A 54 -24.93 -1.20 -14.80
CA SER A 54 -25.89 -2.30 -14.96
C SER A 54 -25.99 -3.30 -13.79
N PHE A 55 -25.14 -3.21 -12.75
CA PHE A 55 -25.08 -4.19 -11.65
C PHE A 55 -25.14 -3.50 -10.27
N GLY A 56 -25.67 -4.19 -9.27
CA GLY A 56 -25.74 -3.68 -7.90
C GLY A 56 -24.37 -3.22 -7.39
N ASN A 57 -24.30 -1.98 -6.91
CA ASN A 57 -23.06 -1.24 -6.60
C ASN A 57 -22.12 -1.95 -5.59
N ALA A 58 -22.64 -2.92 -4.81
CA ALA A 58 -21.89 -3.71 -3.84
C ALA A 58 -21.08 -4.89 -4.42
N VAL A 59 -21.37 -5.33 -5.65
CA VAL A 59 -20.69 -6.50 -6.26
C VAL A 59 -19.26 -6.17 -6.70
N VAL A 60 -19.05 -4.97 -7.23
CA VAL A 60 -17.76 -4.48 -7.73
C VAL A 60 -16.63 -4.57 -6.69
N PRO A 61 -16.77 -4.02 -5.47
CA PRO A 61 -15.67 -4.07 -4.49
C PRO A 61 -15.37 -5.50 -4.03
N ILE A 62 -16.38 -6.38 -3.92
CA ILE A 62 -16.18 -7.78 -3.50
C ILE A 62 -15.36 -8.53 -4.53
N VAL A 63 -15.73 -8.42 -5.82
CA VAL A 63 -15.00 -9.08 -6.92
C VAL A 63 -13.57 -8.53 -7.01
N SER A 64 -13.40 -7.21 -6.87
CA SER A 64 -12.08 -6.57 -6.93
C SER A 64 -11.15 -7.04 -5.82
N ILE A 65 -11.67 -7.22 -4.60
CA ILE A 65 -10.90 -7.77 -3.47
C ILE A 65 -10.52 -9.23 -3.75
N LEU A 66 -11.48 -10.08 -4.16
CA LEU A 66 -11.23 -11.51 -4.38
C LEU A 66 -10.20 -11.75 -5.50
N VAL A 67 -10.36 -11.06 -6.63
CA VAL A 67 -9.41 -11.18 -7.74
C VAL A 67 -8.08 -10.53 -7.38
N GLY A 68 -8.08 -9.42 -6.64
CA GLY A 68 -6.87 -8.78 -6.12
C GLY A 68 -6.05 -9.74 -5.26
N ILE A 69 -6.69 -10.45 -4.31
CA ILE A 69 -6.02 -11.44 -3.45
C ILE A 69 -5.40 -12.56 -4.30
N ALA A 70 -6.16 -13.12 -5.23
CA ALA A 70 -5.69 -14.24 -6.06
C ALA A 70 -4.55 -13.83 -7.00
N ALA A 71 -4.68 -12.69 -7.68
CA ALA A 71 -3.71 -12.23 -8.67
C ALA A 71 -2.45 -11.61 -8.03
N ALA A 72 -2.54 -11.10 -6.79
CA ALA A 72 -1.39 -10.59 -6.05
C ALA A 72 -0.31 -11.67 -5.79
N PHE A 73 -0.67 -12.96 -5.78
CA PHE A 73 0.31 -14.05 -5.68
C PHE A 73 1.33 -14.04 -6.83
N ALA A 74 0.95 -13.59 -8.03
CA ALA A 74 1.88 -13.48 -9.15
C ALA A 74 3.05 -12.51 -8.86
N PHE A 75 2.81 -11.48 -8.05
CA PHE A 75 3.82 -10.48 -7.66
C PHE A 75 4.85 -11.02 -6.66
N ILE A 76 4.51 -12.09 -5.92
CA ILE A 76 5.46 -12.83 -5.09
C ILE A 76 6.36 -13.72 -5.95
N ILE A 77 5.76 -14.35 -6.98
CA ILE A 77 6.44 -15.33 -7.84
C ILE A 77 7.41 -14.64 -8.79
N ILE A 78 7.04 -13.48 -9.33
CA ILE A 78 7.83 -12.72 -10.31
C ILE A 78 8.36 -11.43 -9.62
N PRO A 79 9.61 -11.42 -9.13
CA PRO A 79 10.14 -10.31 -8.34
C PRO A 79 10.15 -8.97 -9.09
N VAL A 80 10.34 -9.00 -10.42
CA VAL A 80 10.33 -7.79 -11.27
C VAL A 80 8.95 -7.12 -11.25
N LEU A 81 7.87 -7.90 -11.27
CA LEU A 81 6.50 -7.36 -11.16
C LEU A 81 6.27 -6.79 -9.75
N GLY A 82 6.71 -7.49 -8.71
CA GLY A 82 6.64 -7.00 -7.33
C GLY A 82 7.36 -5.67 -7.11
N PHE A 83 8.54 -5.53 -7.71
CA PHE A 83 9.35 -4.31 -7.66
C PHE A 83 8.66 -3.16 -8.40
N THR A 84 8.13 -3.44 -9.60
CA THR A 84 7.38 -2.47 -10.41
C THR A 84 6.11 -2.01 -9.70
N ALA A 85 5.34 -2.92 -9.11
CA ALA A 85 4.15 -2.58 -8.33
C ALA A 85 4.50 -1.71 -7.12
N THR A 86 5.57 -2.05 -6.40
CA THR A 86 6.01 -1.24 -5.26
C THR A 86 6.39 0.17 -5.71
N GLY A 87 7.16 0.31 -6.80
CA GLY A 87 7.50 1.63 -7.35
C GLY A 87 6.28 2.43 -7.80
N GLY A 88 5.29 1.77 -8.42
CA GLY A 88 4.03 2.39 -8.79
C GLY A 88 3.25 2.90 -7.58
N MET A 89 3.16 2.11 -6.51
CA MET A 89 2.48 2.50 -5.26
C MET A 89 3.19 3.62 -4.53
N VAL A 90 4.53 3.66 -4.56
CA VAL A 90 5.31 4.77 -4.01
C VAL A 90 5.02 6.06 -4.78
N GLY A 91 5.03 6.01 -6.12
CA GLY A 91 4.71 7.17 -6.95
C GLY A 91 3.27 7.63 -6.81
N TYR A 92 2.33 6.68 -6.68
CA TYR A 92 0.95 6.98 -6.35
C TYR A 92 0.83 7.71 -5.00
N ALA A 93 1.50 7.23 -3.96
CA ALA A 93 1.50 7.85 -2.64
C ALA A 93 2.09 9.28 -2.68
N LEU A 94 3.19 9.47 -3.40
CA LEU A 94 3.79 10.79 -3.64
C LEU A 94 2.82 11.73 -4.38
N GLY A 95 2.20 11.24 -5.45
CA GLY A 95 1.21 12.01 -6.20
C GLY A 95 0.05 12.45 -5.31
N GLN A 96 -0.49 11.53 -4.51
CA GLN A 96 -1.57 11.83 -3.55
C GLN A 96 -1.16 12.83 -2.47
N PHE A 97 0.06 12.74 -1.96
CA PHE A 97 0.58 13.71 -0.99
C PHE A 97 0.64 15.13 -1.57
N VAL A 98 1.11 15.27 -2.81
CA VAL A 98 1.16 16.58 -3.48
C VAL A 98 -0.25 17.09 -3.75
N VAL A 99 -1.19 16.23 -4.14
CA VAL A 99 -2.60 16.61 -4.34
C VAL A 99 -3.22 17.12 -3.04
N LEU A 100 -2.93 16.48 -1.90
CA LEU A 100 -3.34 16.96 -0.58
C LEU A 100 -2.73 18.33 -0.24
N LEU A 101 -1.48 18.58 -0.58
CA LEU A 101 -0.81 19.88 -0.35
C LEU A 101 -1.32 20.99 -1.27
N ALA A 102 -1.60 20.67 -2.54
CA ALA A 102 -1.89 21.63 -3.59
C ALA A 102 -3.23 22.36 -3.42
N ASN A 103 -4.10 21.91 -2.51
CA ASN A 103 -5.38 22.53 -2.15
C ASN A 103 -6.22 22.97 -3.36
N LYS A 104 -7.09 22.06 -3.83
CA LYS A 104 -8.21 22.21 -4.77
C LYS A 104 -7.96 22.74 -6.19
N ASP A 105 -7.23 23.82 -6.41
CA ASP A 105 -7.43 24.60 -7.65
C ASP A 105 -6.76 24.02 -8.90
N ILE A 106 -5.78 23.13 -8.75
CA ILE A 106 -4.98 22.62 -9.88
C ILE A 106 -5.59 21.36 -10.51
N PHE A 107 -6.38 20.57 -9.76
CA PHE A 107 -6.74 19.20 -10.17
C PHE A 107 -8.21 18.97 -10.57
N TYR A 108 -9.05 20.00 -10.63
CA TYR A 108 -10.50 19.90 -10.91
C TYR A 108 -10.89 18.99 -12.10
N ASN A 109 -10.01 18.83 -13.10
CA ASN A 109 -10.22 17.89 -14.19
C ASN A 109 -9.68 16.49 -13.84
N GLY A 110 -10.59 15.53 -13.65
CA GLY A 110 -10.27 14.13 -13.33
C GLY A 110 -9.27 13.47 -14.30
N TRP A 111 -9.27 13.85 -15.58
CA TRP A 111 -8.28 13.35 -16.56
C TRP A 111 -6.86 13.85 -16.29
N ILE A 112 -6.72 15.12 -15.90
CA ILE A 112 -5.42 15.71 -15.57
C ILE A 112 -4.89 15.09 -14.28
N HIS A 113 -5.76 14.90 -13.28
CA HIS A 113 -5.40 14.23 -12.03
C HIS A 113 -4.96 12.77 -12.28
N PHE A 114 -5.67 12.03 -13.14
CA PHE A 114 -5.29 10.68 -13.52
C PHE A 114 -3.92 10.64 -14.21
N LEU A 115 -3.69 11.49 -15.22
CA LEU A 115 -2.41 11.56 -15.91
C LEU A 115 -1.26 11.95 -14.96
N TYR A 116 -1.53 12.85 -14.02
CA TYR A 116 -0.57 13.23 -12.99
C TYR A 116 -0.18 12.04 -12.11
N LEU A 117 -1.16 11.31 -11.56
CA LEU A 117 -0.89 10.14 -10.72
C LEU A 117 -0.16 9.02 -11.48
N VAL A 118 -0.57 8.76 -12.73
CA VAL A 118 0.10 7.77 -13.61
C VAL A 118 1.53 8.22 -13.93
N GLY A 119 1.74 9.51 -14.17
CA GLY A 119 3.07 10.09 -14.38
C GLY A 119 3.97 9.92 -13.16
N CYS A 120 3.49 10.25 -11.96
CA CYS A 120 4.22 10.03 -10.71
C CYS A 120 4.55 8.55 -10.51
N ALA A 121 3.61 7.64 -10.75
CA ALA A 121 3.83 6.20 -10.68
C ALA A 121 4.92 5.74 -11.66
N ALA A 122 4.86 6.18 -12.93
CA ALA A 122 5.85 5.82 -13.94
C ALA A 122 7.26 6.33 -13.60
N VAL A 123 7.38 7.58 -13.15
CA VAL A 123 8.66 8.17 -12.73
C VAL A 123 9.23 7.41 -11.52
N SER A 124 8.40 7.11 -10.52
CA SER A 124 8.85 6.34 -9.35
C SER A 124 9.27 4.92 -9.71
N ILE A 125 8.60 4.25 -10.64
CA ILE A 125 9.05 2.94 -11.16
C ILE A 125 10.46 3.06 -11.75
N VAL A 126 10.69 4.04 -12.64
CA VAL A 126 12.01 4.25 -13.27
C VAL A 126 13.08 4.57 -12.22
N LEU A 127 12.79 5.47 -11.28
CA LEU A 127 13.71 5.83 -10.19
C LEU A 127 14.07 4.62 -9.33
N LEU A 128 13.11 3.74 -9.07
CA LEU A 128 13.32 2.54 -8.27
C LEU A 128 14.22 1.53 -9.02
N PHE A 129 14.18 1.48 -10.36
CA PHE A 129 15.13 0.68 -11.15
C PHE A 129 16.54 1.31 -11.25
N VAL A 130 16.66 2.64 -11.15
CA VAL A 130 17.96 3.34 -11.20
C VAL A 130 18.67 3.30 -9.84
N GLU A 131 17.97 3.65 -8.76
CA GLU A 131 18.50 3.71 -7.41
C GLU A 131 17.67 2.83 -6.46
N GLU A 132 17.91 1.52 -6.57
CA GLU A 132 17.09 0.50 -5.94
C GLU A 132 16.98 0.65 -4.42
N TYR A 133 18.10 0.86 -3.71
CA TYR A 133 18.11 0.83 -2.24
C TYR A 133 17.50 2.08 -1.62
N GLY A 134 17.92 3.27 -2.08
CA GLY A 134 17.49 4.55 -1.53
C GLY A 134 16.00 4.80 -1.79
N VAL A 135 15.59 4.66 -3.06
CA VAL A 135 14.21 4.91 -3.47
C VAL A 135 13.26 3.88 -2.88
N TYR A 136 13.66 2.60 -2.79
CA TYR A 136 12.81 1.58 -2.15
C TYR A 136 12.65 1.84 -0.65
N THR A 137 13.72 2.16 0.06
CA THR A 137 13.68 2.34 1.52
C THR A 137 12.85 3.57 1.91
N VAL A 138 13.14 4.71 1.29
CA VAL A 138 12.40 5.96 1.55
C VAL A 138 10.98 5.85 1.00
N GLY A 139 10.83 5.28 -0.20
CA GLY A 139 9.54 5.15 -0.87
C GLY A 139 8.57 4.25 -0.12
N THR A 140 9.00 3.07 0.32
CA THR A 140 8.15 2.16 1.09
C THR A 140 7.84 2.72 2.48
N ALA A 141 8.77 3.45 3.12
CA ALA A 141 8.49 4.22 4.33
C ALA A 141 7.38 5.25 4.10
N PHE A 142 7.46 5.97 2.97
CA PHE A 142 6.46 6.97 2.58
C PHE A 142 5.10 6.34 2.29
N TRP A 143 5.05 5.28 1.50
CA TRP A 143 3.81 4.57 1.20
C TRP A 143 3.18 3.92 2.44
N GLY A 144 3.99 3.32 3.33
CA GLY A 144 3.51 2.79 4.61
C GLY A 144 2.94 3.88 5.52
N GLY A 145 3.56 5.06 5.54
CA GLY A 145 3.04 6.24 6.24
C GLY A 145 1.68 6.71 5.73
N MET A 146 1.46 6.65 4.41
CA MET A 146 0.15 6.93 3.80
C MET A 146 -0.92 5.98 4.33
N LEU A 147 -0.66 4.67 4.29
CA LEU A 147 -1.61 3.65 4.77
C LEU A 147 -1.92 3.83 6.26
N PHE A 148 -0.91 4.14 7.07
CA PHE A 148 -1.13 4.44 8.49
C PHE A 148 -2.07 5.65 8.66
N VAL A 149 -1.81 6.76 7.96
CA VAL A 149 -2.63 7.97 8.06
C VAL A 149 -4.05 7.72 7.56
N MET A 150 -4.25 6.95 6.49
CA MET A 150 -5.57 6.53 6.04
C MET A 150 -6.34 5.78 7.13
N GLY A 151 -5.67 4.86 7.83
CA GLY A 151 -6.29 4.12 8.93
C GLY A 151 -6.61 4.98 10.14
N VAL A 152 -5.72 5.91 10.52
CA VAL A 152 -5.99 6.85 11.63
C VAL A 152 -7.11 7.82 11.28
N ASP A 153 -7.20 8.25 10.01
CA ASP A 153 -8.21 9.22 9.61
C ASP A 153 -9.64 8.66 9.65
N VAL A 154 -9.83 7.34 9.53
CA VAL A 154 -11.16 6.74 9.75
C VAL A 154 -11.69 7.01 11.16
N PHE A 155 -10.79 7.13 12.16
CA PHE A 155 -11.16 7.50 13.52
C PHE A 155 -11.26 9.02 13.72
N ALA A 156 -10.31 9.76 13.18
CA ALA A 156 -10.23 11.21 13.35
C ALA A 156 -11.25 11.97 12.49
N GLN A 157 -11.83 11.32 11.47
CA GLN A 157 -12.83 11.85 10.54
C GLN A 157 -12.45 13.21 9.97
N THR A 158 -11.16 13.41 9.65
CA THR A 158 -10.67 14.71 9.18
C THR A 158 -10.99 14.95 7.71
N GLY A 159 -11.34 13.88 6.97
CA GLY A 159 -11.64 13.92 5.54
C GLY A 159 -10.42 13.65 4.65
N VAL A 160 -9.25 13.38 5.24
CA VAL A 160 -8.04 12.99 4.51
C VAL A 160 -8.21 11.66 3.78
N ASN A 161 -8.87 10.69 4.41
CA ASN A 161 -9.17 9.38 3.84
C ASN A 161 -10.15 9.50 2.68
N SER A 162 -11.13 10.42 2.74
CA SER A 162 -11.94 10.70 1.55
C SER A 162 -11.05 11.10 0.40
N VAL A 163 -10.13 12.07 0.56
CA VAL A 163 -9.25 12.51 -0.55
C VAL A 163 -8.31 11.38 -1.02
N LEU A 164 -7.76 10.60 -0.10
CA LEU A 164 -6.88 9.47 -0.42
C LEU A 164 -7.63 8.28 -1.06
N LEU A 165 -8.92 8.12 -0.78
CA LEU A 165 -9.82 7.11 -1.36
C LEU A 165 -10.65 7.64 -2.54
N TYR A 166 -10.67 8.94 -2.82
CA TYR A 166 -11.34 9.53 -3.98
C TYR A 166 -10.53 9.19 -5.22
N ARG A 167 -10.83 8.01 -5.76
CA ARG A 167 -10.13 7.41 -6.89
C ARG A 167 -10.40 8.17 -8.19
N TRP A 168 -11.60 8.76 -8.34
CA TRP A 168 -12.07 9.35 -9.62
C TRP A 168 -13.00 10.58 -9.53
N ASP A 169 -13.44 11.01 -8.35
CA ASP A 169 -14.36 12.17 -8.21
C ASP A 169 -13.75 13.22 -7.25
N GLN A 170 -13.90 14.49 -7.61
CA GLN A 170 -13.16 15.61 -7.03
C GLN A 170 -14.02 16.55 -6.17
N SER A 171 -15.28 16.19 -5.92
CA SER A 171 -16.22 17.09 -5.25
C SER A 171 -16.01 17.23 -3.74
N VAL A 172 -15.03 16.54 -3.14
CA VAL A 172 -14.85 16.60 -1.68
C VAL A 172 -13.93 17.71 -1.24
N GLU A 173 -14.53 18.58 -0.45
CA GLU A 173 -13.85 19.72 0.12
C GLU A 173 -12.84 19.25 1.16
N ILE A 174 -11.57 19.59 0.92
CA ILE A 174 -10.57 19.59 1.98
C ILE A 174 -11.05 20.63 2.99
N GLY A 175 -11.72 20.18 4.04
CA GLY A 175 -11.77 20.97 5.25
C GLY A 175 -10.32 21.13 5.68
N ALA A 176 -9.74 22.32 5.48
CA ALA A 176 -8.43 22.70 5.99
C ALA A 176 -8.47 22.76 7.52
N ASN A 177 -8.77 21.61 8.13
CA ASN A 177 -8.90 21.41 9.54
C ASN A 177 -7.49 21.18 10.09
N LYS A 178 -7.20 21.76 11.26
CA LYS A 178 -5.92 21.61 11.96
C LYS A 178 -5.51 20.14 12.13
N SER A 179 -6.50 19.24 12.21
CA SER A 179 -6.33 17.79 12.30
C SER A 179 -5.77 17.17 11.01
N GLY A 180 -6.16 17.65 9.82
CA GLY A 180 -5.60 17.18 8.54
C GLY A 180 -4.11 17.50 8.41
N TRP A 181 -3.70 18.71 8.81
CA TRP A 181 -2.28 19.10 8.86
C TRP A 181 -1.48 18.28 9.88
N ALA A 182 -2.08 17.92 11.01
CA ALA A 182 -1.45 17.04 11.99
C ALA A 182 -1.22 15.63 11.41
N LEU A 183 -2.18 15.10 10.64
CA LEU A 183 -2.03 13.82 9.95
C LEU A 183 -0.96 13.86 8.85
N MET A 184 -0.88 14.93 8.06
CA MET A 184 0.20 15.09 7.08
C MET A 184 1.58 15.19 7.74
N THR A 185 1.67 15.89 8.86
CA THR A 185 2.90 15.94 9.66
C THR A 185 3.27 14.56 10.19
N THR A 186 2.27 13.78 10.62
CA THR A 186 2.45 12.40 11.08
C THR A 186 2.93 11.47 9.96
N TRP A 187 2.38 11.61 8.75
CA TRP A 187 2.87 10.90 7.56
C TRP A 187 4.36 11.18 7.34
N PHE A 188 4.76 12.44 7.39
CA PHE A 188 6.16 12.83 7.19
C PHE A 188 7.08 12.27 8.29
N LEU A 189 6.66 12.34 9.55
CA LEU A 189 7.42 11.79 10.69
C LEU A 189 7.59 10.28 10.59
N ILE A 190 6.54 9.54 10.23
CA ILE A 190 6.61 8.08 10.04
C ILE A 190 7.54 7.74 8.88
N THR A 191 7.53 8.54 7.81
CA THR A 191 8.45 8.35 6.68
C THR A 191 9.90 8.47 7.15
N ILE A 192 10.24 9.54 7.88
CA ILE A 192 11.59 9.77 8.37
C ILE A 192 12.01 8.62 9.30
N LEU A 193 11.21 8.31 10.32
CA LEU A 193 11.52 7.24 11.27
C LEU A 193 11.62 5.88 10.57
N GLY A 194 10.70 5.60 9.65
CA GLY A 194 10.66 4.40 8.83
C GLY A 194 11.94 4.23 8.02
N SER A 195 12.33 5.27 7.28
CA SER A 195 13.56 5.24 6.48
C SER A 195 14.81 5.06 7.34
N LEU A 196 14.89 5.71 8.50
CA LEU A 196 16.05 5.60 9.39
C LEU A 196 16.15 4.21 10.01
N ILE A 197 15.03 3.66 10.45
CA ILE A 197 14.97 2.32 11.04
C ILE A 197 15.27 1.26 9.98
N GLN A 198 14.69 1.38 8.78
CA GLN A 198 14.95 0.46 7.69
C GLN A 198 16.43 0.50 7.27
N ASN A 199 17.02 1.69 7.15
CA ASN A 199 18.42 1.86 6.79
C ASN A 199 19.33 1.29 7.89
N LYS A 200 19.09 1.63 9.16
CA LYS A 200 19.90 1.17 10.30
C LYS A 200 19.81 -0.33 10.55
N LEU A 201 18.62 -0.93 10.45
CA LEU A 201 18.40 -2.35 10.75
C LEU A 201 18.69 -3.27 9.55
N PHE A 202 18.59 -2.75 8.32
CA PHE A 202 18.65 -3.56 7.10
C PHE A 202 19.64 -2.98 6.08
N ASN A 203 20.86 -2.67 6.54
CA ASN A 203 22.04 -2.27 5.73
C ASN A 203 22.50 -3.32 4.67
N GLY A 204 21.69 -4.33 4.36
CA GLY A 204 21.97 -5.37 3.37
C GLY A 204 21.25 -5.10 2.04
N MET A 205 21.83 -5.59 0.95
CA MET A 205 21.18 -5.61 -0.37
C MET A 205 19.77 -6.23 -0.27
N LEU A 206 18.79 -5.64 -0.96
CA LEU A 206 17.43 -6.15 -1.07
C LEU A 206 17.46 -7.64 -1.42
N ASN A 207 16.97 -8.49 -0.52
CA ASN A 207 17.08 -9.93 -0.69
C ASN A 207 16.01 -10.46 -1.66
N ARG A 208 16.30 -10.32 -2.96
CA ARG A 208 15.45 -10.78 -4.07
C ARG A 208 15.47 -12.30 -4.25
N THR A 209 16.52 -12.95 -3.78
CA THR A 209 16.90 -14.30 -4.19
C THR A 209 16.66 -15.39 -3.14
N THR A 210 16.39 -15.07 -1.87
CA THR A 210 16.04 -16.13 -0.91
C THR A 210 14.71 -16.77 -1.27
N PRO A 211 14.66 -18.11 -1.50
CA PRO A 211 13.40 -18.82 -1.69
C PRO A 211 12.53 -18.70 -0.43
N PHE A 212 11.22 -18.61 -0.60
CA PHE A 212 10.28 -18.62 0.52
C PHE A 212 10.28 -20.03 1.12
N VAL A 213 11.11 -20.26 2.14
CA VAL A 213 11.12 -21.54 2.85
C VAL A 213 10.01 -21.49 3.90
N PHE A 214 8.85 -22.06 3.59
CA PHE A 214 7.88 -22.45 4.61
C PHE A 214 8.54 -23.53 5.48
N LYS A 215 9.21 -23.12 6.56
CA LYS A 215 9.62 -24.08 7.60
C LYS A 215 8.36 -24.45 8.39
N ILE A 216 7.58 -25.37 7.84
CA ILE A 216 6.57 -26.09 8.60
C ILE A 216 7.34 -26.90 9.64
N LYS A 217 7.24 -26.46 10.90
CA LYS A 217 7.81 -27.16 12.04
C LYS A 217 7.03 -28.47 12.20
N ARG A 218 7.45 -29.52 11.48
CA ARG A 218 6.98 -30.89 11.76
C ARG A 218 7.52 -31.24 13.15
N ASN A 219 6.66 -31.17 14.16
CA ASN A 219 6.89 -31.92 15.39
C ASN A 219 6.95 -33.38 14.98
N LYS A 220 8.16 -33.93 14.87
CA LYS A 220 8.35 -35.38 14.99
C LYS A 220 8.25 -35.64 16.49
N GLU A 221 7.07 -36.05 16.93
CA GLU A 221 6.97 -36.85 18.15
C GLU A 221 7.76 -38.13 17.88
N GLU A 222 8.80 -38.34 18.69
CA GLU A 222 9.49 -39.61 18.84
C GLU A 222 8.48 -40.61 19.40
N VAL A 223 7.93 -41.46 18.54
CA VAL A 223 7.40 -42.75 18.99
C VAL A 223 8.63 -43.66 19.04
N GLU A 224 9.20 -43.80 20.24
CA GLU A 224 10.12 -44.87 20.59
C GLU A 224 9.41 -46.20 20.29
N ASP A 225 9.89 -46.90 19.26
CA ASP A 225 9.66 -48.32 19.05
C ASP A 225 10.34 -49.09 20.19
N ASP A 226 9.62 -49.31 21.29
CA ASP A 226 9.88 -50.44 22.18
C ASP A 226 9.46 -51.73 21.44
N ALA A 227 10.34 -52.20 20.57
CA ALA A 227 10.23 -53.49 19.90
C ALA A 227 11.62 -54.13 19.74
N VAL A 228 12.24 -54.56 20.85
CA VAL A 228 13.32 -55.56 20.84
C VAL A 228 13.26 -56.47 22.08
N VAL A 229 12.80 -57.71 21.81
CA VAL A 229 12.96 -59.00 22.55
C VAL A 229 12.07 -59.26 23.76
#